data_AF-A0A7R7GUL1-F1
#
_entry.id   AF-A0A7R7GUL1-F1
#
_cell.length_a   1.000
_cell.length_b   1.000
_cell.length_c   1.000
_cell.angle_alpha   90.00
_cell.angle_beta   90.00
_cell.angle_gamma   90.00
#
_symmetry.space_group_name_H-M   'P 1'
#
loop_
_entity.id
_entity.type
_entity.pdbx_description
1 polymer ?
#
loop_
_entity_poly.entity_id
_entity_poly.type
_entity_poly.pdbx_seq_one_letter_code
_entity_poly.pdbx_strand_id
1 'polypeptide(L)' 'MTIGGATVMVSNAGPLTVKFVRIRNLSGVTGDYNLGLEGDATIAMNGATYDITGAVLGYSPTAIAPMKQSFRIKVSC' A
#
# COMPACT_ATOMS: atom_id res chain seq x y z
N MET A 1 -8.58 -20.18 4.11
CA MET A 1 -7.46 -19.30 3.75
C MET A 1 -7.94 -18.45 2.57
N THR A 2 -8.28 -17.18 2.81
CA THR A 2 -8.75 -16.28 1.75
C THR A 2 -7.54 -15.80 0.96
N ILE A 3 -7.58 -15.90 -0.37
CA ILE A 3 -6.49 -15.39 -1.22
C ILE A 3 -6.53 -13.85 -1.15
N GLY A 4 -5.39 -13.25 -0.84
CA GLY A 4 -5.22 -11.81 -0.75
C GLY A 4 -3.98 -11.34 -1.49
N GLY A 5 -3.91 -10.05 -1.78
CA GLY A 5 -2.80 -9.48 -2.53
C GLY A 5 -2.73 -7.96 -2.45
N ALA A 6 -1.64 -7.43 -3.00
CA ALA A 6 -1.44 -6.00 -3.16
C ALA A 6 -1.06 -5.68 -4.60
N THR A 7 -1.62 -4.60 -5.14
CA THR A 7 -1.21 -4.01 -6.40
C THR A 7 -0.66 -2.63 -6.12
N VAL A 8 0.53 -2.34 -6.62
CA VAL A 8 1.23 -1.08 -6.38
C VAL A 8 1.64 -0.47 -7.70
N MET A 9 1.40 0.84 -7.86
CA MET A 9 1.95 1.62 -8.97
C MET A 9 3.02 2.56 -8.45
N VAL A 10 4.21 2.41 -8.99
CA VAL A 10 5.35 3.30 -8.74
C VAL A 10 5.67 4.04 -10.04
N SER A 11 5.90 5.34 -9.95
CA SER A 11 6.35 6.16 -11.07
C SER A 11 7.82 6.52 -10.90
N ASN A 12 8.58 6.40 -11.98
CA ASN A 12 9.96 6.86 -12.09
C ASN A 12 10.11 7.98 -13.14
N ALA A 13 9.02 8.70 -13.45
CA ALA A 13 9.07 9.84 -14.37
C ALA A 13 9.78 11.08 -13.78
N GLY A 14 10.13 11.01 -12.50
CA GLY A 14 10.85 12.01 -11.71
C GLY A 14 11.40 11.32 -10.45
N PRO A 15 11.40 11.96 -9.28
CA PRO A 15 11.68 11.26 -8.03
C PRO A 15 10.78 10.03 -7.87
N LEU A 16 11.36 8.93 -7.40
CA LEU A 16 10.64 7.67 -7.22
C LEU A 16 9.44 7.89 -6.29
N THR A 17 8.22 7.66 -6.82
CA THR A 17 6.99 8.03 -6.13
C THR A 17 5.96 6.92 -6.20
N VAL A 18 5.32 6.61 -5.06
CA VAL A 18 4.16 5.71 -5.01
C VAL A 18 2.92 6.48 -5.48
N LYS A 19 2.26 5.99 -6.53
CA LYS A 19 1.04 6.62 -7.06
C LYS A 19 -0.22 6.07 -6.41
N PHE A 20 -0.29 4.75 -6.26
CA PHE A 20 -1.35 4.11 -5.48
C PHE A 20 -0.87 2.77 -4.90
N VAL A 21 -1.51 2.36 -3.82
CA VAL A 21 -1.43 1.02 -3.25
C VAL A 21 -2.84 0.51 -3.05
N ARG A 22 -3.14 -0.68 -3.58
CA ARG A 22 -4.41 -1.36 -3.40
C ARG A 22 -4.17 -2.68 -2.70
N ILE A 23 -4.71 -2.83 -1.49
CA ILE A 23 -4.64 -4.06 -0.71
C ILE A 23 -6.02 -4.70 -0.69
N ARG A 24 -6.08 -6.00 -0.99
CA ARG A 24 -7.32 -6.79 -0.99
C ARG A 24 -7.11 -8.06 -0.18
N ASN A 25 -7.84 -8.18 0.93
CA ASN A 25 -7.89 -9.34 1.81
C ASN A 25 -6.51 -9.87 2.24
N LEU A 26 -5.52 -8.99 2.38
CA LEU A 26 -4.18 -9.37 2.81
C LEU A 26 -4.07 -9.16 4.31
N SER A 27 -3.88 -10.25 5.07
CA SER A 27 -3.83 -10.20 6.55
C SER A 27 -5.05 -9.52 7.18
N GLY A 28 -6.24 -9.67 6.59
CA GLY A 28 -7.48 -9.06 7.08
C GLY A 28 -7.66 -7.58 6.74
N VAL A 29 -6.79 -7.02 5.88
CA VAL A 29 -6.84 -5.64 5.41
C VAL A 29 -7.38 -5.58 3.98
N THR A 30 -8.37 -4.71 3.77
CA THR A 30 -8.79 -4.27 2.44
C THR A 30 -8.87 -2.74 2.44
N GLY A 31 -8.04 -2.09 1.62
CA GLY A 31 -7.97 -0.64 1.58
C GLY A 31 -7.13 -0.12 0.43
N ASP A 32 -7.15 1.18 0.26
CA ASP A 32 -6.46 1.88 -0.81
C ASP A 32 -5.70 3.09 -0.27
N TYR A 33 -4.56 3.37 -0.91
CA TYR A 33 -3.84 4.63 -0.83
C TYR A 33 -3.77 5.21 -2.25
N ASN A 34 -4.05 6.50 -2.39
CA ASN A 34 -3.89 7.23 -3.64
C ASN A 34 -3.18 8.55 -3.38
N LEU A 35 -2.10 8.82 -4.12
CA LEU A 35 -1.35 10.06 -4.01
C LEU A 35 -2.25 11.27 -4.30
N GLY A 36 -2.21 12.28 -3.44
CA GLY A 36 -3.01 13.50 -3.56
C GLY A 36 -4.41 13.41 -2.95
N LEU A 37 -4.77 12.27 -2.37
CA LEU A 37 -5.94 12.13 -1.50
C LEU A 37 -5.47 12.11 -0.04
N GLU A 38 -5.95 11.13 0.74
CA GLU A 38 -5.64 11.00 2.15
C GLU A 38 -4.54 9.96 2.40
N GLY A 39 -3.58 10.33 3.25
CA GLY A 39 -2.48 9.46 3.70
C GLY A 39 -1.16 9.75 2.99
N ASP A 40 -0.11 9.11 3.48
CA ASP A 40 1.24 9.22 2.97
C ASP A 40 1.79 7.82 2.66
N ALA A 41 2.54 7.72 1.57
CA ALA A 41 3.33 6.55 1.25
C ALA A 41 4.73 6.98 0.81
N THR A 42 5.74 6.31 1.35
CA THR A 42 7.15 6.53 1.04
C THR A 42 7.72 5.27 0.41
N ILE A 43 8.73 5.46 -0.43
CA ILE A 43 9.43 4.37 -1.09
C ILE A 43 10.93 4.60 -1.00
N ALA A 44 11.64 3.53 -0.66
CA ALA A 44 13.08 3.43 -0.79
C ALA A 44 13.42 2.26 -1.71
N MET A 45 14.51 2.37 -2.45
CA MET A 45 15.02 1.30 -3.31
C MET A 45 16.44 0.96 -2.87
N ASN A 46 16.70 -0.32 -2.59
CA ASN A 46 18.02 -0.84 -2.26
C ASN A 46 18.36 -1.97 -3.24
N GLY A 47 19.26 -1.70 -4.19
CA GLY A 47 19.49 -2.59 -5.33
C GLY A 47 18.20 -2.79 -6.13
N ALA A 48 17.76 -4.05 -6.29
CA ALA A 48 16.51 -4.41 -6.95
C ALA A 48 15.30 -4.48 -6.00
N THR A 49 15.48 -4.19 -4.70
CA THR A 49 14.41 -4.29 -3.71
C THR A 49 13.72 -2.95 -3.51
N TYR A 50 12.41 -2.93 -3.68
CA TYR A 50 11.52 -1.84 -3.29
C TYR A 50 11.02 -2.06 -1.85
N ASP A 51 11.19 -1.04 -1.00
CA ASP A 51 10.66 -1.00 0.36
C ASP A 51 9.65 0.15 0.45
N ILE A 52 8.37 -0.20 0.51
CA ILE A 52 7.25 0.73 0.45
C ILE A 52 6.54 0.73 1.80
N THR A 53 6.44 1.88 2.43
CA THR A 53 5.73 2.06 3.70
C THR A 53 4.67 3.13 3.56
N GLY A 54 3.53 2.96 4.22
CA GLY A 54 2.48 3.96 4.21
C GLY A 54 1.27 3.53 5.01
N ALA A 55 0.15 4.22 4.81
CA ALA A 55 -1.14 3.82 5.35
C ALA A 55 -2.19 3.77 4.24
N VAL A 56 -3.02 2.72 4.25
CA VAL A 56 -4.24 2.66 3.45
C VAL A 56 -5.42 3.12 4.28
N LEU A 57 -6.40 3.76 3.65
CA LEU A 57 -7.73 3.91 4.21
C LEU A 57 -8.57 2.72 3.74
N GLY A 58 -9.19 2.01 4.68
CA GLY A 58 -9.91 0.79 4.33
C GLY A 58 -10.78 0.24 5.44
N TYR A 59 -11.22 -0.99 5.24
CA TYR A 59 -12.06 -1.72 6.17
C TYR A 59 -11.39 -3.05 6.53
N SER A 60 -11.55 -3.46 7.79
CA SER A 60 -11.35 -4.85 8.20
C SER A 60 -12.71 -5.54 8.38
N PRO A 61 -12.79 -6.87 8.35
CA PRO A 61 -14.05 -7.60 8.54
C PRO A 61 -14.79 -7.29 9.85
N THR A 62 -14.08 -6.76 10.85
CA THR A 62 -14.61 -6.43 12.17
C THR A 62 -14.82 -4.93 12.38
N ALA A 63 -14.53 -4.09 11.38
CA ALA A 63 -14.59 -2.64 11.51
C ALA A 63 -16.00 -2.11 11.17
N ILE A 64 -16.49 -1.19 12.01
CA ILE A 64 -17.80 -0.53 11.85
C ILE A 64 -17.70 0.73 10.98
N ALA A 65 -16.48 1.24 10.77
CA ALA A 65 -16.17 2.44 9.98
C ALA A 65 -14.81 2.26 9.27
N PRO A 66 -14.52 3.03 8.19
CA PRO A 66 -13.20 3.02 7.58
C PRO A 66 -12.15 3.45 8.60
N MET A 67 -10.99 2.80 8.55
CA MET A 67 -9.85 3.12 9.40
C MET A 67 -8.56 3.17 8.59
N LYS A 68 -7.63 4.02 9.04
CA LYS A 68 -6.26 4.01 8.53
C LYS A 68 -5.52 2.80 9.07
N GLN A 69 -4.86 2.07 8.18
CA GLN A 69 -4.04 0.91 8.53
C GLN A 69 -2.68 1.04 7.86
N SER A 70 -1.63 1.03 8.69
CA SER A 70 -0.25 1.07 8.21
C SER A 70 0.10 -0.24 7.50
N PHE A 71 0.93 -0.13 6.45
CA PHE A 71 1.46 -1.27 5.74
C PHE A 71 2.96 -1.09 5.47
N ARG A 72 3.63 -2.23 5.22
CA ARG A 72 4.96 -2.29 4.65
C ARG A 72 5.01 -3.40 3.62
N ILE A 73 5.39 -3.06 2.39
CA ILE A 73 5.56 -4.00 1.27
C ILE A 73 7.04 -3.99 0.90
N LYS A 74 7.68 -5.15 1.00
CA LYS A 74 9.03 -5.38 0.48
C LYS A 74 8.97 -6.37 -0.66
N VAL A 75 9.47 -5.97 -1.83
CA VAL A 75 9.48 -6.82 -3.03
C VAL A 75 10.76 -6.60 -3.81
N SER A 76 11.34 -7.70 -4.31
CA SER A 76 12.42 -7.66 -5.30
C SER A 76 11.86 -8.13 -6.63
N CYS A 77 12.21 -7.42 -7.70
CA CYS A 77 11.85 -7.77 -9.07
C CYS A 77 13.09 -8.22 -9.86
#